data_AF-A0A9C8ZLG8-F1
#
_entry.id   AF-A0A9C8ZLG8-F1
#
_cell.length_a   1.000
_cell.length_b   1.000
_cell.length_c   1.000
_cell.angle_alpha   90.00
_cell.angle_beta   90.00
_cell.angle_gamma   90.00
#
_symmetry.space_group_name_H-M   'P 1'
#
loop_
_entity.id
_entity.type
_entity.pdbx_description
1 polymer ?
#
loop_
_entity_poly.entity_id
_entity_poly.type
_entity_poly.pdbx_seq_one_letter_code
_entity_poly.pdbx_strand_id
1 'polypeptide(L)'
;MDEKLQALVEGINRWRAHNITDYWVHVSYLGSELHRFGEHDLTFTQGKLWHLRAGEWHPLKKGSDFWLFSVPGAFAWTRDVLTKIAPQAGADPDAVTLRLNDEYGYVEYLRLEMGHRAGANFTFEVTRFGTGPHPDFDHERAEE
;
A
#
# COMPACT_ATOMS: atom_id res chain seq x y z
N MET A 1 8.39 18.82 -3.06
CA MET A 1 7.88 17.71 -3.92
C MET A 1 9.01 16.84 -4.47
N ASP A 2 10.11 17.45 -4.92
CA ASP A 2 11.29 16.72 -5.44
C ASP A 2 11.90 15.74 -4.41
N GLU A 3 12.02 16.16 -3.15
CA GLU A 3 12.51 15.31 -2.06
C GLU A 3 11.64 14.06 -1.82
N LYS A 4 10.31 14.17 -1.94
CA LYS A 4 9.38 13.04 -1.75
C LYS A 4 9.49 12.03 -2.90
N LEU A 5 9.77 12.50 -4.11
CA LEU A 5 10.06 11.63 -5.26
C LEU A 5 11.40 10.93 -5.10
N GLN A 6 12.43 11.65 -4.66
CA GLN A 6 13.74 11.06 -4.37
C GLN A 6 13.63 9.98 -3.28
N ALA A 7 12.92 10.26 -2.19
CA ALA A 7 12.64 9.29 -1.14
C ALA A 7 11.94 8.04 -1.70
N LEU A 8 10.91 8.22 -2.55
CA LEU A 8 10.21 7.11 -3.19
C LEU A 8 11.14 6.23 -4.03
N VAL A 9 12.04 6.85 -4.81
CA VAL A 9 13.04 6.12 -5.61
C VAL A 9 13.97 5.32 -4.71
N GLU A 10 14.44 5.90 -3.61
CA GLU A 10 15.29 5.21 -2.64
C GLU A 10 14.58 4.04 -1.96
N GLY A 11 13.31 4.22 -1.57
CA GLY A 11 12.48 3.14 -1.02
C GLY A 11 12.29 1.98 -2.01
N ILE A 12 12.02 2.28 -3.28
CA ILE A 12 11.92 1.26 -4.36
C ILE A 12 13.25 0.50 -4.48
N ASN A 13 14.38 1.19 -4.42
CA ASN A 13 15.69 0.56 -4.51
C ASN A 13 15.99 -0.33 -3.29
N ARG A 14 15.63 0.11 -2.07
CA ARG A 14 15.72 -0.72 -0.86
C ARG A 14 14.87 -1.98 -1.00
N TRP A 15 13.61 -1.85 -1.41
CA TRP A 15 12.72 -2.99 -1.61
C TRP A 15 13.29 -4.02 -2.59
N ARG A 16 13.82 -3.54 -3.72
CA ARG A 16 14.46 -4.39 -4.73
C ARG A 16 15.71 -5.08 -4.18
N ALA A 17 16.51 -4.40 -3.36
CA ALA A 17 17.72 -4.97 -2.77
C ALA A 17 17.44 -6.12 -1.81
N HIS A 18 16.31 -6.09 -1.08
CA HIS A 18 15.89 -7.18 -0.20
C HIS A 18 15.39 -8.42 -0.95
N ASN A 19 15.03 -8.30 -2.23
CA ASN A 19 14.54 -9.42 -3.06
C ASN A 19 13.38 -10.20 -2.41
N ILE A 20 12.45 -9.48 -1.78
CA ILE A 20 11.28 -10.07 -1.11
C ILE A 20 10.29 -10.53 -2.17
N THR A 21 10.08 -11.85 -2.28
CA THR A 21 9.13 -12.44 -3.22
C THR A 21 7.76 -12.69 -2.60
N ASP A 22 7.74 -12.94 -1.29
CA ASP A 22 6.55 -13.22 -0.50
C ASP A 22 6.53 -12.26 0.70
N TYR A 23 5.37 -11.67 0.97
CA TYR A 23 5.18 -10.72 2.08
C TYR A 23 3.70 -10.60 2.45
N TRP A 24 3.42 -10.00 3.59
CA TRP A 24 2.07 -9.59 3.97
C TRP A 24 2.07 -8.19 4.57
N VAL A 25 0.92 -7.53 4.47
CA VAL A 25 0.67 -6.19 5.01
C VAL A 25 -0.69 -6.16 5.70
N HIS A 26 -0.73 -5.54 6.87
CA HIS A 26 -1.96 -5.06 7.48
C HIS A 26 -2.08 -3.56 7.21
N VAL A 27 -3.15 -3.15 6.56
CA VAL A 27 -3.37 -1.78 6.10
C VAL A 27 -4.61 -1.20 6.75
N SER A 28 -4.46 -0.03 7.37
CA SER A 28 -5.55 0.78 7.87
C SER A 28 -5.82 1.93 6.90
N TYR A 29 -7.00 1.93 6.30
CA TYR A 29 -7.45 3.01 5.43
C TYR A 29 -8.16 4.10 6.24
N LEU A 30 -7.63 5.32 6.19
CA LEU A 30 -8.05 6.41 7.07
C LEU A 30 -9.00 7.42 6.38
N GLY A 31 -9.43 7.14 5.15
CA GLY A 31 -10.33 8.02 4.39
C GLY A 31 -11.79 7.93 4.85
N SER A 32 -12.38 9.05 5.25
CA SER A 32 -13.73 9.12 5.86
C SER A 32 -14.91 8.90 4.91
N GLU A 33 -14.75 9.06 3.58
CA GLU A 33 -15.87 8.93 2.62
C GLU A 33 -16.04 7.51 2.04
N LEU A 34 -15.06 6.62 2.25
CA LEU A 34 -15.09 5.24 1.79
C LEU A 34 -15.00 4.28 2.98
N HIS A 35 -16.09 4.18 3.75
CA HIS A 35 -16.35 3.10 4.73
C HIS A 35 -16.17 1.66 4.17
N ARG A 36 -15.76 1.50 2.91
CA ARG A 36 -15.59 0.24 2.19
C ARG A 36 -14.21 -0.40 2.43
N PHE A 37 -13.23 0.39 2.88
CA PHE A 37 -11.82 -0.01 2.86
C PHE A 37 -11.16 -0.13 4.25
N GLY A 38 -11.91 -0.20 5.35
CA GLY A 38 -11.43 -0.15 6.75
C GLY A 38 -10.03 -0.73 7.05
N GLU A 39 -9.97 -1.87 7.71
CA GLU A 39 -8.70 -2.60 7.94
C GLU A 39 -8.63 -3.79 7.00
N HIS A 40 -7.45 -4.04 6.45
CA HIS A 40 -7.22 -5.08 5.46
C HIS A 40 -5.93 -5.84 5.72
N ASP A 41 -6.04 -7.17 5.74
CA ASP A 41 -4.90 -8.07 5.67
C ASP A 41 -4.73 -8.58 4.24
N LEU A 42 -3.56 -8.32 3.69
CA LEU A 42 -3.16 -8.77 2.37
C LEU A 42 -1.90 -9.62 2.48
N THR A 43 -1.83 -10.68 1.71
CA THR A 43 -0.62 -11.49 1.54
C THR A 43 -0.31 -11.66 0.08
N PHE A 44 0.94 -11.42 -0.29
CA PHE A 44 1.48 -11.68 -1.60
C PHE A 44 2.36 -12.92 -1.50
N THR A 45 1.99 -13.98 -2.20
CA THR A 45 2.76 -15.21 -2.25
C THR A 45 2.47 -15.94 -3.56
N GLN A 46 3.45 -16.70 -4.05
CA GLN A 46 3.33 -17.46 -5.30
C GLN A 46 2.92 -16.58 -6.51
N GLY A 47 3.36 -15.32 -6.51
CA GLY A 47 3.04 -14.34 -7.55
C GLY A 47 1.59 -13.84 -7.57
N LYS A 48 0.82 -14.09 -6.50
CA LYS A 48 -0.57 -13.66 -6.37
C LYS A 48 -0.76 -12.84 -5.10
N LEU A 49 -1.62 -11.83 -5.19
CA LEU A 49 -2.08 -11.07 -4.05
C LEU A 49 -3.39 -11.68 -3.55
N TRP A 50 -3.51 -11.85 -2.25
CA TRP A 50 -4.68 -12.38 -1.56
C TRP A 50 -5.15 -11.39 -0.51
N HIS A 51 -6.44 -11.45 -0.20
CA HIS A 51 -7.09 -10.55 0.76
C HIS A 51 -7.97 -11.38 1.69
N LEU A 52 -7.72 -11.25 3.00
CA LEU A 52 -8.55 -11.82 4.05
C LEU A 52 -9.86 -11.04 4.15
N ARG A 53 -10.99 -11.68 3.85
CA ARG A 53 -12.33 -11.08 3.97
C ARG A 53 -13.26 -12.08 4.63
N ALA A 54 -14.01 -11.61 5.63
CA ALA A 54 -14.95 -12.46 6.38
C ALA A 54 -14.32 -13.76 6.93
N GLY A 55 -13.02 -13.72 7.27
CA GLY A 55 -12.27 -14.88 7.80
C GLY A 55 -11.64 -15.77 6.73
N GLU A 56 -11.85 -15.51 5.44
CA GLU A 56 -11.34 -16.33 4.34
C GLU A 56 -10.37 -15.58 3.42
N TRP A 57 -9.33 -16.26 2.95
CA TRP A 57 -8.37 -15.71 2.00
C TRP A 57 -8.87 -15.85 0.57
N HIS A 58 -9.04 -14.72 -0.12
CA HIS A 58 -9.46 -14.72 -1.52
C HIS A 58 -8.40 -14.11 -2.43
N PRO A 59 -8.13 -14.73 -3.59
CA PRO A 59 -7.18 -14.18 -4.54
C PRO A 59 -7.77 -12.91 -5.17
N LEU A 60 -6.95 -11.86 -5.24
CA LEU A 60 -7.31 -10.61 -5.88
C LEU A 60 -6.94 -10.66 -7.37
N LYS A 61 -7.93 -10.40 -8.23
CA LYS A 61 -7.69 -10.16 -9.66
C LYS A 61 -6.87 -8.89 -9.84
N LYS A 62 -5.89 -8.91 -10.75
CA LYS A 62 -5.14 -7.71 -11.16
C LYS A 62 -6.12 -6.60 -11.56
N GLY A 63 -5.90 -5.40 -11.04
CA GLY A 63 -6.75 -4.22 -11.29
C GLY A 63 -7.89 -4.02 -10.29
N SER A 64 -8.06 -4.90 -9.29
CA SER A 64 -8.89 -4.58 -8.12
C SER A 64 -8.28 -3.42 -7.34
N ASP A 65 -9.10 -2.51 -6.80
CA ASP A 65 -8.62 -1.38 -5.99
C ASP A 65 -7.65 -1.82 -4.89
N PHE A 66 -7.88 -2.96 -4.24
CA PHE A 66 -6.98 -3.50 -3.21
C PHE A 66 -5.55 -3.77 -3.69
N TRP A 67 -5.30 -3.88 -5.00
CA TRP A 67 -3.93 -3.95 -5.52
C TRP A 67 -3.12 -2.69 -5.21
N LEU A 68 -3.77 -1.54 -4.99
CA LEU A 68 -3.10 -0.30 -4.60
C LEU A 68 -2.39 -0.42 -3.24
N PHE A 69 -2.81 -1.38 -2.40
CA PHE A 69 -2.21 -1.66 -1.10
C PHE A 69 -1.08 -2.71 -1.15
N SER A 70 -0.86 -3.37 -2.31
CA SER A 70 0.35 -4.16 -2.50
C SER A 70 1.57 -3.24 -2.55
N VAL A 71 2.76 -3.70 -2.14
CA VAL A 71 3.98 -2.86 -2.18
C VAL A 71 4.25 -2.26 -3.57
N PRO A 72 4.20 -3.04 -4.68
CA PRO A 72 4.37 -2.47 -6.02
C PRO A 72 3.24 -1.50 -6.41
N GLY A 73 2.00 -1.80 -6.00
CA GLY A 73 0.84 -0.96 -6.26
C GLY A 73 0.95 0.38 -5.54
N ALA A 74 1.34 0.37 -4.27
CA ALA A 74 1.54 1.54 -3.45
C ALA A 74 2.65 2.43 -4.02
N PHE A 75 3.75 1.87 -4.52
CA PHE A 75 4.77 2.66 -5.22
C PHE A 75 4.23 3.34 -6.47
N ALA A 76 3.52 2.61 -7.33
CA ALA A 76 2.94 3.17 -8.54
C ALA A 76 1.93 4.27 -8.21
N TRP A 77 1.15 4.05 -7.16
CA TRP A 77 0.14 4.98 -6.70
C TRP A 77 0.75 6.25 -6.09
N THR A 78 1.72 6.13 -5.18
CA THR A 78 2.44 7.26 -4.59
C THR A 78 3.11 8.11 -5.68
N ARG A 79 3.73 7.47 -6.70
CA ARG A 79 4.29 8.20 -7.85
C ARG A 79 3.21 9.01 -8.55
N ASP A 80 2.05 8.43 -8.84
CA ASP A 80 0.97 9.13 -9.54
C ASP A 80 0.37 10.26 -8.68
N VAL A 81 0.27 10.06 -7.36
CA VAL A 81 -0.10 11.13 -6.42
C VAL A 81 0.88 12.30 -6.50
N LEU A 82 2.18 12.04 -6.43
CA LEU A 82 3.22 13.06 -6.45
C LEU A 82 3.37 13.76 -7.81
N THR A 83 3.25 13.04 -8.92
CA THR A 83 3.60 13.57 -10.25
C THR A 83 2.41 14.08 -11.05
N LYS A 84 1.19 13.62 -10.74
CA LYS A 84 -0.01 13.93 -11.54
C LYS A 84 -1.08 14.55 -10.67
N ILE A 85 -1.51 13.86 -9.62
CA ILE A 85 -2.75 14.21 -8.90
C ILE A 85 -2.56 15.48 -8.08
N ALA A 86 -1.54 15.53 -7.21
CA ALA A 86 -1.28 16.73 -6.40
C ALA A 86 -0.99 17.96 -7.28
N PRO A 87 -0.14 17.90 -8.32
CA PRO A 87 0.09 19.03 -9.21
C PRO A 87 -1.17 19.49 -9.97
N GLN A 88 -1.94 18.57 -10.55
CA GLN A 88 -3.16 18.91 -11.30
C GLN A 88 -4.24 19.52 -10.42
N ALA A 89 -4.30 19.12 -9.16
CA ALA A 89 -5.24 19.66 -8.19
C ALA A 89 -4.77 20.99 -7.56
N GLY A 90 -3.58 21.48 -7.92
CA GLY A 90 -2.99 22.70 -7.33
C GLY A 90 -2.67 22.55 -5.84
N ALA A 91 -2.37 21.32 -5.40
CA ALA A 91 -2.04 21.03 -4.01
C ALA A 91 -0.71 21.69 -3.63
N ASP A 92 -0.63 22.21 -2.41
CA ASP A 92 0.63 22.63 -1.81
C ASP A 92 1.59 21.42 -1.72
N PRO A 93 2.90 21.56 -2.01
CA PRO A 93 3.88 20.50 -1.76
C PRO A 93 3.81 19.85 -0.37
N ASP A 94 3.36 20.59 0.65
CA ASP A 94 3.22 20.14 2.03
C ASP A 94 1.89 19.44 2.30
N ALA A 95 0.94 19.49 1.36
CA ALA A 95 -0.31 18.73 1.44
C ALA A 95 -0.10 17.21 1.33
N VAL A 96 1.04 16.76 0.78
CA VAL A 96 1.38 15.33 0.70
C VAL A 96 2.29 14.94 1.85
N THR A 97 1.83 14.04 2.71
CA THR A 97 2.65 13.37 3.71
C THR A 97 2.98 11.97 3.21
N LEU A 98 4.27 11.66 3.13
CA LEU A 98 4.79 10.37 2.70
C LEU A 98 5.79 9.85 3.74
N ARG A 99 5.59 8.63 4.21
CA ARG A 99 6.56 7.88 5.00
C ARG A 99 6.84 6.55 4.31
N LEU A 100 8.11 6.24 4.18
CA LEU A 100 8.57 4.94 3.69
C LEU A 100 9.17 4.20 4.87
N ASN A 101 9.06 2.88 4.86
CA ASN A 101 9.73 2.06 5.84
C ASN A 101 11.26 2.15 5.64
N ASP A 102 12.01 2.36 6.73
CA ASP A 102 13.45 2.56 6.66
C ASP A 102 14.21 1.27 6.34
N GLU A 103 13.71 0.13 6.82
CA GLU A 103 14.33 -1.18 6.63
C GLU A 103 14.08 -1.70 5.21
N TYR A 104 12.82 -1.85 4.82
CA TYR A 104 12.41 -2.51 3.59
C TYR A 104 12.07 -1.55 2.44
N GLY A 105 11.79 -0.28 2.73
CA GLY A 105 11.54 0.74 1.70
C GLY A 105 10.11 0.81 1.14
N TYR A 106 9.17 0.00 1.61
CA TYR A 106 7.76 0.08 1.18
C TYR A 106 7.09 1.37 1.66
N VAL A 107 5.97 1.75 1.02
CA VAL A 107 5.16 2.90 1.45
C VAL A 107 4.41 2.55 2.73
N GLU A 108 4.88 3.09 3.85
CA GLU A 108 4.31 2.85 5.17
C GLU A 108 3.13 3.78 5.45
N TYR A 109 3.19 5.02 4.94
CA TYR A 109 2.11 5.98 5.07
C TYR A 109 2.06 6.89 3.86
N LEU A 110 0.85 7.11 3.35
CA LEU A 110 0.56 8.14 2.38
C LEU A 110 -0.67 8.91 2.85
N ARG A 111 -0.62 10.23 2.75
CA ARG A 111 -1.77 11.11 2.93
C ARG A 111 -1.66 12.29 1.98
N LEU A 112 -2.79 12.69 1.41
CA LEU A 112 -2.94 13.95 0.69
C LEU A 112 -4.01 14.76 1.44
N GLU A 113 -3.72 15.99 1.84
CA GLU A 113 -4.67 16.87 2.50
C GLU A 113 -5.22 17.88 1.50
N MET A 114 -6.44 17.63 1.00
CA MET A 114 -7.13 18.53 0.09
C MET A 114 -8.56 18.71 0.59
N GLY A 115 -8.90 19.91 1.08
CA GLY A 115 -10.19 20.18 1.70
C GLY A 115 -11.32 20.35 0.70
N HIS A 116 -11.77 19.34 -0.06
CA HIS A 116 -12.84 18.51 0.52
C HIS A 116 -13.10 17.13 -0.12
N ARG A 117 -12.30 16.60 -1.06
CA ARG A 117 -12.60 15.26 -1.63
C ARG A 117 -11.42 14.43 -2.09
N ALA A 118 -10.46 15.04 -2.77
CA ALA A 118 -9.35 14.28 -3.33
C ALA A 118 -8.53 13.61 -2.22
N GLY A 119 -8.16 14.36 -1.18
CA GLY A 119 -7.20 13.91 -0.18
C GLY A 119 -7.53 12.61 0.56
N ALA A 120 -8.81 12.41 0.89
CA ALA A 120 -9.26 11.25 1.66
C ALA A 120 -9.04 9.92 0.92
N ASN A 121 -9.07 9.91 -0.42
CA ASN A 121 -8.92 8.69 -1.22
C ASN A 121 -7.48 8.16 -1.34
N PHE A 122 -6.52 8.94 -0.84
CA PHE A 122 -5.10 8.64 -0.92
C PHE A 122 -4.49 8.39 0.45
N THR A 123 -5.32 8.26 1.49
CA THR A 123 -4.84 8.15 2.88
C THR A 123 -4.88 6.71 3.38
N PHE A 124 -3.70 6.13 3.59
CA PHE A 124 -3.56 4.80 4.19
C PHE A 124 -2.30 4.71 5.05
N GLU A 125 -2.31 3.77 5.98
CA GLU A 125 -1.18 3.38 6.81
C GLU A 125 -0.99 1.86 6.76
N VAL A 126 0.26 1.41 6.59
CA VAL A 126 0.65 0.03 6.86
C VAL A 126 0.99 -0.06 8.34
N THR A 127 0.13 -0.72 9.11
CA THR A 127 0.26 -0.86 10.56
C THR A 127 1.01 -2.12 10.96
N ARG A 128 1.09 -3.12 10.07
CA ARG A 128 1.97 -4.29 10.21
C ARG A 128 2.49 -4.74 8.86
N PHE A 129 3.69 -5.31 8.87
CA PHE A 129 4.34 -5.91 7.71
C PHE A 129 5.12 -7.14 8.17
N GLY A 130 5.19 -8.15 7.31
CA GLY A 130 6.12 -9.25 7.48
C GLY A 130 6.56 -9.84 6.15
N THR A 131 7.74 -10.44 6.15
CA THR A 131 8.26 -11.22 5.03
C THR A 131 7.69 -12.64 5.07
N GLY A 132 7.53 -13.26 3.91
CA GLY A 132 6.81 -14.53 3.76
C GLY A 132 5.28 -14.35 3.66
N PRO A 133 4.52 -15.43 3.48
CA PRO A 133 3.06 -15.37 3.53
C PRO A 133 2.57 -14.95 4.93
N HIS A 134 1.36 -14.40 5.01
CA HIS A 134 0.71 -14.16 6.30
C HIS A 134 0.63 -15.46 7.12
N PRO A 135 0.88 -15.44 8.45
CA PRO A 135 0.84 -16.66 9.27
C PRO A 135 -0.45 -17.47 9.12
N ASP A 136 -1.59 -16.78 9.02
CA ASP A 136 -2.91 -17.40 8.85
C ASP A 136 -3.25 -17.81 7.39
N PHE A 137 -2.34 -17.62 6.43
CA PHE A 137 -2.62 -17.93 5.02
C PHE A 137 -2.70 -19.43 4.73
N ASP A 138 -1.92 -20.24 5.44
CA ASP A 138 -1.74 -21.67 5.14
C ASP A 138 -2.23 -22.61 6.26
N HIS A 139 -2.93 -22.11 7.29
CA HIS A 139 -3.45 -22.97 8.37
C HIS A 139 -4.47 -24.02 7.90
N GLU A 140 -5.00 -23.94 6.68
CA GLU A 140 -5.98 -24.89 6.14
C GLU A 140 -5.50 -25.69 4.89
N ARG A 141 -4.26 -25.51 4.41
CA ARG A 141 -3.75 -26.26 3.24
C ARG A 141 -2.86 -27.46 3.58
N ALA A 142 -2.91 -27.91 4.83
CA ALA A 142 -2.20 -29.12 5.29
C ALA A 142 -2.96 -30.43 4.97
N GLU A 143 -4.14 -30.36 4.34
CA GLU A 143 -4.93 -31.54 3.95
C GLU A 143 -5.33 -31.48 2.45
N GLU A 144 -4.35 -31.51 1.55
CA GLU A 144 -4.54 -31.99 0.17
C GLU A 144 -3.39 -32.92 -0.25
#